data_AF-A0A929C9V7-F1
#
_entry.id   AF-A0A929C9V7-F1
#
_cell.length_a   1.000
_cell.length_b   1.000
_cell.length_c   1.000
_cell.angle_alpha   90.00
_cell.angle_beta   90.00
_cell.angle_gamma   90.00
#
_symmetry.space_group_name_H-M   'P 1'
#
loop_
_entity.id
_entity.type
_entity.pdbx_description
1 polymer ?
#
loop_
_entity_poly.entity_id
_entity_poly.type
_entity_poly.pdbx_seq_one_letter_code
_entity_poly.pdbx_strand_id
1 'polypeptide(L)' 'MANKVAIVTDTTACILRRQVEEYGIELVPIDLIFGDKVYQDGIDISPAEFYALLRRADKLPTTSGSMPGPFLEAYCKV' A
#
# COMPACT_ATOMS: atom_id res chain seq x y z
N MET A 1 -26.70 13.78 -15.81
CA MET A 1 -25.66 12.73 -15.83
C MET A 1 -24.96 12.78 -14.48
N ALA A 2 -24.81 11.65 -13.79
CA ALA A 2 -24.01 11.63 -12.57
C ALA A 2 -22.52 11.80 -12.95
N ASN A 3 -21.79 12.64 -12.23
CA ASN A 3 -20.33 12.72 -12.39
C ASN A 3 -19.71 11.37 -12.03
N LYS A 4 -18.77 10.88 -12.85
CA LYS A 4 -17.98 9.68 -12.53
C LYS A 4 -17.10 10.01 -11.33
N VAL A 5 -17.20 9.22 -10.27
CA VAL A 5 -16.41 9.34 -9.04
C VAL A 5 -15.53 8.11 -8.91
N ALA A 6 -14.27 8.30 -8.57
CA ALA A 6 -13.32 7.23 -8.25
C ALA A 6 -12.99 7.26 -6.75
N ILE A 7 -12.70 6.09 -6.18
CA ILE A 7 -12.21 5.96 -4.81
C ILE A 7 -10.75 5.53 -4.89
N VAL A 8 -9.87 6.37 -4.33
CA VAL A 8 -8.44 6.11 -4.23
C VAL A 8 -8.06 6.14 -2.75
N THR A 9 -7.33 5.13 -2.29
CA THR A 9 -6.83 5.06 -0.91
C THR A 9 -5.50 4.31 -0.88
N ASP A 10 -4.86 4.25 0.29
CA ASP A 10 -3.62 3.52 0.46
C ASP A 10 -3.81 2.17 1.17
N THR A 11 -2.77 1.34 1.17
CA THR A 11 -2.84 -0.01 1.75
C THR A 11 -3.09 -0.04 3.25
N THR A 12 -2.88 1.07 3.98
CA THR A 12 -3.17 1.14 5.42
C THR A 12 -4.66 1.06 5.74
N ALA A 13 -5.52 1.31 4.74
CA ALA A 13 -6.96 1.10 4.86
C ALA A 13 -7.35 -0.37 5.08
N CYS A 14 -6.42 -1.32 4.87
CA CYS A 14 -6.61 -2.76 5.14
C CYS A 14 -7.83 -3.36 4.42
N ILE A 15 -8.18 -2.83 3.25
CA ILE A 15 -9.30 -3.31 2.43
C ILE A 15 -8.93 -4.66 1.81
N LEU A 16 -9.83 -5.63 1.91
CA LEU A 16 -9.57 -6.97 1.39
C LEU A 16 -9.50 -6.93 -0.13
N ARG A 17 -8.56 -7.69 -0.72
CA ARG A 17 -8.35 -7.72 -2.17
C ARG A 17 -9.64 -7.92 -2.98
N ARG A 18 -10.53 -8.81 -2.52
CA ARG A 18 -11.83 -9.04 -3.16
C ARG A 18 -12.72 -7.79 -3.20
N GLN A 19 -12.68 -6.95 -2.17
CA GLN A 19 -13.49 -5.72 -2.09
C GLN A 19 -12.90 -4.63 -2.98
N VAL A 20 -11.58 -4.58 -3.10
CA VAL A 20 -10.88 -3.67 -4.03
C VAL A 20 -11.32 -3.96 -5.46
N GLU A 21 -11.36 -5.25 -5.82
CA GLU A 21 -11.79 -5.71 -7.14
C GLU A 21 -13.31 -5.51 -7.36
N GLU A 22 -14.13 -5.82 -6.36
CA GLU A 22 -15.60 -5.67 -6.43
C GLU A 22 -16.03 -4.21 -6.60
N TYR A 23 -15.38 -3.28 -5.89
CA TYR A 23 -15.77 -1.87 -5.87
C TYR A 23 -14.93 -0.96 -6.78
N GLY A 24 -13.93 -1.51 -7.48
CA GLY A 24 -13.06 -0.73 -8.36
C GLY A 24 -12.26 0.35 -7.61
N ILE A 25 -11.77 0.03 -6.41
CA ILE A 25 -10.97 0.94 -5.59
C ILE A 25 -9.53 0.91 -6.11
N GLU A 26 -8.95 2.09 -6.36
CA GLU A 26 -7.54 2.19 -6.68
C GLU A 26 -6.73 2.25 -5.37
N LEU A 27 -5.81 1.31 -5.20
CA LEU A 27 -4.95 1.20 -4.02
C LEU A 27 -3.53 1.68 -4.33
N VAL A 28 -3.01 2.54 -3.46
CA VAL A 28 -1.64 3.04 -3.50
C VAL A 28 -0.82 2.40 -2.36
N PRO A 29 0.32 1.74 -2.62
CA PRO A 29 1.12 1.14 -1.55
C PRO A 29 1.79 2.20 -0.69
N ILE A 30 2.00 1.88 0.58
CA ILE A 30 2.97 2.59 1.45
C ILE A 30 4.29 1.82 1.53
N ASP A 31 5.32 2.49 2.02
CA ASP A 31 6.66 1.92 2.13
C ASP A 31 6.96 1.43 3.55
N LEU A 32 7.41 0.18 3.65
CA LEU A 32 7.90 -0.47 4.87
C LEU A 32 9.43 -0.52 4.84
N ILE A 33 10.08 0.14 5.78
CA ILE A 33 11.53 0.38 5.77
C ILE A 33 12.22 -0.48 6.83
N PHE A 34 13.06 -1.41 6.39
CA PHE A 34 13.89 -2.27 7.22
C PHE A 34 15.37 -1.99 6.95
N GLY A 35 15.98 -1.10 7.75
CA GLY A 35 17.34 -0.65 7.50
C GLY A 35 17.44 0.03 6.12
N ASP A 36 18.27 -0.53 5.25
CA ASP A 36 18.47 -0.01 3.88
C ASP A 36 17.51 -0.64 2.86
N LYS A 37 16.58 -1.51 3.30
CA LYS A 37 15.59 -2.14 2.43
C LYS A 37 14.24 -1.46 2.56
N VAL A 38 13.61 -1.22 1.43
CA VAL A 38 12.24 -0.69 1.32
C VAL A 38 11.37 -1.74 0.63
N TYR A 39 10.19 -1.99 1.18
CA TYR A 39 9.18 -2.89 0.61
C TYR A 39 7.88 -2.13 0.44
N GLN A 40 7.25 -2.24 -0.72
CA GLN A 40 5.88 -1.77 -0.93
C GLN A 40 4.89 -2.73 -0.29
N ASP A 41 4.07 -2.21 0.64
CA ASP A 41 3.10 -3.00 1.40
C ASP A 41 2.09 -3.71 0.47
N GLY A 42 1.96 -5.02 0.65
CA GLY A 42 1.07 -5.87 -0.14
C GLY A 42 1.53 -6.12 -1.59
N ILE A 43 2.64 -5.53 -2.03
CA ILE A 43 3.24 -5.76 -3.35
C ILE A 43 4.54 -6.57 -3.20
N ASP A 44 5.51 -6.02 -2.48
CA ASP A 44 6.83 -6.65 -2.32
C ASP A 44 6.88 -7.60 -1.12
N ILE A 45 5.95 -7.42 -0.17
CA ILE A 45 5.94 -8.16 1.09
C ILE A 45 4.52 -8.47 1.55
N SER A 46 4.29 -9.72 1.94
CA SER A 46 3.05 -10.13 2.59
C SER A 46 3.07 -9.82 4.09
N PRO A 47 1.89 -9.74 4.74
CA PRO A 47 1.83 -9.60 6.20
C PRO A 47 2.59 -10.71 6.95
N ALA A 48 2.54 -11.95 6.45
CA ALA A 48 3.24 -13.08 7.07
C ALA A 48 4.76 -12.91 7.02
N GLU A 49 5.30 -12.47 5.89
CA GLU A 49 6.72 -12.17 5.71
C GLU A 49 7.16 -10.97 6.55
N PHE A 50 6.35 -9.90 6.58
CA PHE A 50 6.60 -8.74 7.42
C PHE A 50 6.77 -9.14 8.89
N TYR A 51 5.83 -9.91 9.44
CA TYR A 51 5.93 -10.35 10.83
C TYR A 51 7.09 -11.33 11.07
N ALA A 52 7.46 -12.13 10.07
CA ALA A 52 8.64 -12.99 10.15
C ALA A 52 9.94 -12.20 10.19
N LEU A 53 10.06 -11.14 9.38
CA LEU A 53 11.19 -10.20 9.42
C LEU A 53 11.22 -9.42 10.73
N LEU A 54 10.07 -8.89 11.17
CA LEU A 54 9.95 -8.10 12.40
C LEU A 54 10.46 -8.88 13.63
N ARG A 55 10.14 -10.17 13.74
CA ARG A 55 10.63 -11.03 14.84
C ARG A 55 12.15 -11.20 14.87
N ARG A 56 12.82 -11.00 13.74
CA ARG A 56 14.27 -11.14 13.56
C ARG A 56 14.99 -9.80 13.46
N ALA A 57 14.27 -8.69 13.55
CA ALA A 57 14.82 -7.38 13.29
C ALA A 57 15.57 -6.85 14.52
N ASP A 58 16.87 -6.58 14.36
CA ASP A 58 17.68 -5.96 15.42
C ASP A 58 17.26 -4.51 15.72
N LYS A 59 16.69 -3.84 14.71
CA LYS A 59 16.09 -2.51 14.81
C LYS A 59 14.66 -2.57 14.31
N LEU A 60 13.75 -1.88 15.00
CA LEU A 60 12.36 -1.80 14.56
C LEU A 60 12.29 -1.12 13.18
N PRO A 61 11.42 -1.62 12.28
CA PRO A 61 11.18 -0.96 11.01
C PRO A 61 10.49 0.38 11.22
N THR A 62 10.62 1.24 10.22
CA THR A 62 9.84 2.48 10.11
C THR A 62 8.93 2.41 8.89
N THR A 63 8.01 3.35 8.79
CA THR A 63 7.07 3.45 7.68
C THR A 63 7.18 4.83 7.05
N SER A 64 7.03 4.91 5.73
CA SER A 64 6.75 6.15 5.02
C SER A 64 5.38 6.03 4.37
N GLY A 65 4.60 7.11 4.39
CA GLY A 65 3.42 7.20 3.53
C GLY A 65 3.83 7.17 2.05
N SER A 66 2.85 7.03 1.17
CA SER A 66 3.12 7.03 -0.26
C SER A 66 3.65 8.39 -0.72
N MET A 67 4.68 8.36 -1.55
CA MET A 67 5.19 9.56 -2.20
C MET A 67 4.09 10.18 -3.12
N PRO A 68 4.19 11.48 -3.47
CA PRO A 68 3.21 12.10 -4.37
C PRO A 68 3.08 11.43 -5.76
N GLY A 69 4.17 10.82 -6.27
CA GLY A 69 4.21 10.16 -7.57
C GLY A 69 3.22 9.00 -7.71
N PRO A 70 3.26 7.97 -6.85
CA PRO A 70 2.29 6.88 -6.86
C PRO A 70 0.81 7.32 -6.81
N PHE A 71 0.49 8.36 -6.04
CA PHE A 71 -0.86 8.94 -6.04
C PHE A 71 -1.21 9.63 -7.36
N LEU A 72 -0.27 10.37 -7.97
CA LEU A 72 -0.48 10.97 -9.29
C LEU A 72 -0.77 9.90 -10.35
N GLU A 73 -0.02 8.79 -10.34
CA GLU A 73 -0.25 7.66 -11.25
C GLU A 73 -1.63 7.05 -11.05
N ALA A 74 -2.05 6.83 -9.79
CA ALA A 74 -3.39 6.37 -9.45
C ALA A 74 -4.47 7.32 -9.97
N TYR A 75 -4.30 8.64 -9.81
CA TYR A 75 -5.25 9.64 -10.32
C TYR A 75 -5.33 9.66 -11.84
N CYS A 76 -4.22 9.44 -12.56
CA CYS A 76 -4.22 9.39 -14.02
C CYS A 76 -4.87 8.11 -14.59
N LYS A 77 -4.99 7.05 -13.79
CA LYS A 77 -5.52 5.75 -14.21
C LYS A 77 -7.06 5.68 -14.19
N VAL A 78 -7.72 6.43 -13.30
CA VAL A 78 -9.16 6.31 -13.00
C VAL A 78 -10.06 7.32 -13.72
#